data_AF-A0A7Y1XPZ3-F1
#
_entry.id   AF-A0A7Y1XPZ3-F1
#
_cell.length_a   1.000
_cell.length_b   1.000
_cell.length_c   1.000
_cell.angle_alpha   90.00
_cell.angle_beta   90.00
_cell.angle_gamma   90.00
#
_symmetry.space_group_name_H-M   'P 1'
#
loop_
_entity.id
_entity.type
_entity.pdbx_description
1 polymer ?
#
loop_
_entity_poly.entity_id
_entity_poly.type
_entity_poly.pdbx_seq_one_letter_code
_entity_poly.pdbx_strand_id
1 'polypeptide(L)' 'MDRRPLVLGLVVVSVVVGGWWTTRAEPAPPPLIEVTAGPAALEAITVHVAGAVVNPGVVTVPVGSRVVDAVSA' A
#
# COMPACT_ATOMS: atom_id res chain seq x y z
N MET A 1 -41.03 36.53 35.78
CA MET A 1 -39.71 36.10 35.25
C MET A 1 -39.90 35.74 33.79
N ASP A 2 -39.41 36.60 32.90
CA ASP A 2 -39.57 36.43 31.46
C ASP A 2 -38.79 35.19 31.01
N ARG A 3 -39.47 34.23 30.36
CA ARG A 3 -38.86 32.97 29.90
C ARG A 3 -38.02 33.14 28.63
N ARG A 4 -38.18 34.27 27.95
CA ARG A 4 -37.47 34.62 26.70
C ARG A 4 -35.94 34.55 26.81
N PRO A 5 -35.27 35.15 27.82
CA PRO A 5 -33.82 35.03 27.98
C PRO A 5 -33.37 33.58 28.23
N LEU A 6 -34.17 32.78 28.94
CA LEU A 6 -33.86 31.37 29.22
C LEU A 6 -33.92 30.52 27.95
N VAL A 7 -34.96 30.72 27.12
CA VAL A 7 -35.09 30.04 25.83
C VAL A 7 -33.96 30.43 24.88
N LEU A 8 -33.61 31.72 24.81
CA LEU A 8 -32.48 32.18 24.00
C LEU A 8 -31.16 31.57 24.46
N GLY A 9 -30.92 31.51 25.77
CA GLY A 9 -29.72 30.88 26.33
C GLY A 9 -29.63 29.40 25.95
N LEU A 10 -30.74 28.66 26.05
CA LEU A 10 -30.77 27.23 25.73
C LEU A 10 -30.52 26.96 24.24
N VAL A 11 -31.09 27.80 23.36
CA VAL A 11 -30.85 27.69 21.91
C VAL A 11 -29.38 27.94 21.58
N VAL A 12 -28.76 28.97 22.16
CA VAL A 12 -27.34 29.29 21.93
C VAL A 12 -26.45 28.13 22.41
N VAL A 13 -26.70 27.61 23.61
CA VAL A 13 -25.94 26.45 24.13
C VAL A 13 -26.10 25.23 23.23
N SER A 14 -27.30 24.96 22.73
CA SER A 14 -27.56 23.80 21.86
C SER A 14 -26.81 23.90 20.53
N VAL A 15 -26.75 25.10 19.93
CA VAL A 15 -26.01 25.34 18.69
C VAL A 15 -24.50 25.17 18.91
N VAL A 16 -23.99 25.71 20.02
CA VAL A 16 -22.56 25.60 20.36
C VAL A 16 -22.16 24.15 20.61
N VAL A 17 -22.94 23.40 21.40
CA VAL A 17 -22.67 21.99 21.70
C VAL A 17 -22.80 21.13 20.44
N GLY A 18 -23.83 21.35 19.63
CA GLY A 18 -24.01 20.64 18.37
C GLY A 18 -22.85 20.87 17.40
N GLY A 19 -22.43 22.12 17.21
CA GLY A 19 -21.28 22.46 16.36
C GLY A 19 -19.94 21.95 16.91
N TRP A 20 -19.79 21.94 18.24
CA TRP A 20 -18.60 21.35 18.86
C TRP A 20 -18.52 19.83 18.66
N TRP A 21 -19.65 19.13 18.68
CA TRP A 21 -19.66 17.69 18.45
C TRP A 21 -19.39 17.31 17.00
N THR A 22 -19.85 18.09 16.02
CA THR A 22 -19.57 17.80 14.60
C THR A 22 -18.09 17.99 14.25
N THR A 23 -17.39 18.91 14.91
CA THR A 23 -15.94 19.11 14.72
C THR A 23 -15.08 18.02 15.37
N ARG A 24 -15.67 17.14 16.20
CA ARG A 24 -15.00 15.99 16.80
C ARG A 24 -15.10 14.71 15.96
N ALA A 25 -15.66 14.78 14.75
CA ALA A 25 -15.87 13.62 13.88
C ALA A 25 -14.57 12.81 13.66
N GLU A 26 -14.74 11.48 13.69
CA GLU A 26 -13.68 10.49 13.76
C GLU A 26 -12.61 10.63 12.65
N PRO A 27 -11.34 10.27 12.93
CA PRO A 27 -10.30 10.24 11.92
C PRO A 27 -10.76 9.39 10.73
N ALA A 28 -10.66 9.95 9.52
CA ALA A 28 -11.02 9.24 8.30
C ALA A 28 -10.33 7.85 8.28
N PRO A 29 -11.07 6.76 7.97
CA PRO A 29 -10.47 5.45 7.84
C PRO A 29 -9.29 5.53 6.87
N PRO A 30 -8.12 4.95 7.22
CA PRO A 30 -6.97 4.97 6.33
C PRO A 30 -7.37 4.36 4.98
N PRO A 31 -6.93 4.95 3.85
CA PRO A 31 -7.28 4.45 2.54
C PRO A 31 -6.77 3.01 2.42
N LEU A 32 -7.67 2.13 1.97
CA LEU A 32 -7.35 0.73 1.75
C LEU A 32 -6.45 0.66 0.51
N ILE A 33 -5.17 0.32 0.71
CA ILE A 33 -4.24 0.13 -0.39
C ILE A 33 -4.60 -1.20 -1.05
N GLU A 34 -5.20 -1.13 -2.22
CA GLU A 34 -5.43 -2.30 -3.07
C GLU A 34 -4.09 -2.72 -3.68
N VAL A 35 -3.53 -3.82 -3.16
CA VAL A 35 -2.32 -4.43 -3.71
C VAL A 35 -2.72 -5.15 -4.99
N THR A 36 -2.66 -4.45 -6.11
CA THR A 36 -2.71 -5.08 -7.44
C THR A 36 -1.54 -6.05 -7.52
N ALA A 37 -1.83 -7.35 -7.58
CA ALA A 37 -0.82 -8.36 -7.86
C ALA A 37 -0.20 -8.05 -9.23
N GLY A 38 1.02 -7.52 -9.22
CA GLY A 38 1.85 -7.41 -10.42
C GLY A 38 2.14 -8.80 -10.97
N PRO A 39 2.48 -8.92 -12.27
CA PRO A 39 2.88 -10.20 -12.84
C PRO A 39 3.98 -10.79 -11.95
N ALA A 40 3.78 -12.03 -11.50
CA ALA A 40 4.75 -12.74 -10.68
C ALA A 40 6.07 -12.76 -11.47
N ALA A 41 7.02 -11.91 -11.06
CA ALA A 41 8.34 -11.92 -11.64
C ALA A 41 8.86 -13.33 -11.45
N LEU A 42 9.13 -14.02 -12.57
CA LEU A 42 9.78 -15.32 -12.52
C LEU A 42 11.08 -15.10 -11.77
N GLU A 43 11.17 -15.66 -10.57
CA GLU A 43 12.35 -15.56 -9.73
C GLU A 43 13.53 -16.05 -10.58
N ALA A 44 14.62 -15.27 -10.62
CA ALA A 44 15.74 -15.52 -11.51
C ALA A 44 17.01 -15.77 -10.69
N ILE A 45 17.86 -16.67 -11.19
CA ILE A 45 19.12 -17.08 -10.57
C ILE A 45 20.27 -16.61 -11.46
N THR A 46 21.28 -16.04 -10.81
CA THR A 46 22.54 -15.66 -11.45
C THR A 46 23.54 -16.81 -11.38
N VAL A 47 24.03 -17.27 -12.53
CA VAL A 47 24.96 -18.40 -12.66
C VAL A 47 26.27 -17.91 -13.30
N HIS A 48 27.40 -18.28 -12.71
CA HIS A 48 28.70 -18.09 -13.32
C HIS A 48 29.11 -19.34 -14.11
N VAL A 49 29.28 -19.19 -15.43
CA VAL A 49 29.65 -20.27 -16.36
C VAL A 49 31.10 -20.07 -16.78
N ALA A 50 31.92 -21.10 -16.61
CA ALA A 50 33.33 -21.09 -16.94
C ALA A 50 33.77 -22.47 -17.50
N GLY A 51 34.89 -22.48 -18.24
CA GLY A 51 35.47 -23.69 -18.83
C GLY A 51 35.41 -23.70 -20.35
N ALA A 52 35.38 -24.89 -20.94
CA ALA A 52 35.31 -25.09 -22.39
C ALA A 52 33.86 -24.95 -22.91
N VAL A 53 33.34 -23.74 -22.87
CA VAL A 53 31.99 -23.36 -23.35
C VAL A 53 32.10 -22.23 -24.38
N VAL A 54 31.08 -22.05 -25.21
CA VAL A 54 31.09 -21.05 -26.28
C VAL A 54 31.13 -19.62 -25.70
N ASN A 55 30.28 -19.34 -24.70
CA ASN A 55 30.17 -18.03 -24.06
C ASN A 55 30.37 -18.15 -22.53
N PRO A 56 31.61 -18.05 -22.03
CA PRO A 56 31.84 -17.97 -20.60
C PRO A 56 31.41 -16.61 -20.05
N GLY A 57 30.91 -16.58 -18.82
CA GLY A 57 30.44 -15.34 -18.21
C GLY A 57 29.43 -15.54 -17.09
N VAL A 58 28.71 -14.48 -16.76
CA VAL A 58 27.63 -14.49 -15.79
C VAL A 58 26.31 -14.34 -16.53
N VAL A 59 25.41 -15.31 -16.34
CA VAL A 59 24.12 -15.36 -17.03
C VAL A 59 23.00 -15.43 -16.00
N THR A 60 21.90 -14.74 -16.28
CA THR A 60 20.69 -14.78 -15.45
C THR A 60 19.67 -15.69 -16.13
N VAL A 61 19.20 -16.71 -15.42
CA VAL A 61 18.20 -17.68 -15.90
C VAL A 61 17.04 -17.82 -14.90
N PRO A 62 15.81 -18.07 -15.36
CA PRO A 62 14.69 -18.34 -14.46
C PRO A 62 14.96 -19.50 -13.49
N VAL A 63 14.39 -19.44 -12.29
CA VAL A 63 14.36 -20.56 -11.34
C VAL A 63 13.68 -21.76 -12.02
N GLY A 64 14.33 -22.92 -11.95
CA GLY A 64 13.86 -24.16 -12.58
C GLY A 64 14.30 -24.35 -14.03
N SER A 65 15.01 -23.39 -14.63
CA SER A 65 15.67 -23.59 -15.94
C SER A 65 16.68 -24.73 -15.91
N ARG A 66 16.89 -25.37 -17.05
CA ARG A 66 17.86 -26.46 -17.16
C ARG A 66 19.27 -25.90 -17.17
N VAL A 67 20.22 -26.66 -16.63
CA VAL A 67 21.65 -26.30 -16.66
C VAL A 67 22.15 -26.08 -18.09
N VAL A 68 21.64 -26.86 -19.06
CA VAL A 68 22.01 -26.68 -20.48
C VAL A 68 21.61 -25.31 -21.03
N ASP A 69 20.53 -24.71 -20.51
CA ASP A 69 20.07 -23.38 -20.93
C ASP A 69 21.06 -22.30 -20.47
N ALA A 70 21.64 -22.44 -19.28
CA ALA A 70 22.66 -21.52 -18.77
C ALA A 70 24.00 -21.66 -19.52
N VAL A 71 24.36 -22.88 -19.94
CA VAL A 71 25.62 -23.16 -20.66
C VAL A 71 25.56 -22.71 -22.12
N SER A 72 24.35 -22.66 -22.71
CA SER A 72 24.13 -22.32 -24.13
C SER A 72 23.72 -20.87 -24.37
N ALA A 73 23.69 -20.05 -23.31
CA ALA A 73 23.28 -18.64 -23.37
C ALA A 73 24.32 -17.72 -24.05
#